data_AF-A0A820LT64-F1
#
_entry.id   AF-A0A820LT64-F1
#
_cell.length_a   1.000
_cell.length_b   1.000
_cell.length_c   1.000
_cell.angle_alpha   90.00
_cell.angle_beta   90.00
_cell.angle_gamma   90.00
#
_symmetry.space_group_name_H-M   'P 1'
#
loop_
_entity.id
_entity.type
_entity.pdbx_description
1 polymer ?
#
loop_
_entity_poly.entity_id
_entity_poly.type
_entity_poly.pdbx_seq_one_letter_code
_entity_poly.pdbx_strand_id
1 'polypeptide(L)'
;PQAFPAVTICNYSPIRYDRFIIPFLNYTNMFNLTNTNDTNSFTMELSSYIHDFLLYKINRNESINDFFYSLDSMMMSCVYNRMTCTTANFTWFLSPVYGLCYTFNALLKNIGITGLKYNSDNGVNGLLELRLYAHQHQYVPYLSNGVGMVALVHDNMQLPNIDMRAMYLGPGRHHKLGYEKKTSIFLPAIPIFF
;
A
#
# COMPACT_ATOMS: atom_id res chain seq x y z
N PRO A 1 -8.82 -17.61 -21.55
CA PRO A 1 -9.31 -17.13 -20.23
C PRO A 1 -8.64 -15.80 -19.92
N GLN A 2 -9.39 -14.79 -19.48
CA GLN A 2 -8.82 -13.49 -19.10
C GLN A 2 -8.18 -13.60 -17.71
N ALA A 3 -6.95 -13.10 -17.57
CA ALA A 3 -6.28 -12.98 -16.27
C ALA A 3 -7.08 -12.05 -15.35
N PHE A 4 -7.21 -12.45 -14.09
CA PHE A 4 -7.75 -11.57 -13.05
C PHE A 4 -6.77 -10.41 -12.86
N PRO A 5 -7.22 -9.15 -12.76
CA PRO A 5 -6.30 -8.03 -12.67
C PRO A 5 -5.45 -8.09 -11.40
N ALA A 6 -4.34 -7.35 -11.40
CA ALA A 6 -3.62 -7.10 -10.17
C ALA A 6 -4.36 -6.04 -9.34
N VAL A 7 -4.43 -6.27 -8.03
CA VAL A 7 -5.10 -5.37 -7.09
C VAL A 7 -4.10 -4.98 -6.01
N THR A 8 -3.64 -3.73 -6.06
CA THR A 8 -2.77 -3.15 -5.04
C THR A 8 -3.61 -2.47 -3.98
N ILE A 9 -3.21 -2.65 -2.72
CA ILE A 9 -3.85 -2.03 -1.56
C ILE A 9 -2.78 -1.54 -0.59
N CYS A 10 -2.99 -0.34 -0.06
CA CYS A 10 -2.16 0.25 0.99
C CYS A 10 -3.06 0.90 2.04
N ASN A 11 -2.48 1.17 3.21
CA ASN A 11 -3.12 2.01 4.19
C ASN A 11 -3.06 3.48 3.75
N TYR A 12 -4.11 4.27 4.02
CA TYR A 12 -4.08 5.70 3.71
C TYR A 12 -3.04 6.45 4.56
N SER A 13 -2.86 6.05 5.83
CA SER A 13 -1.73 6.51 6.64
C SER A 13 -0.56 5.57 6.45
N PRO A 14 0.63 6.06 6.02
CA PRO A 14 1.77 5.20 5.78
C PRO A 14 2.30 4.60 7.09
N ILE A 15 2.39 5.42 8.14
CA ILE A 15 3.12 5.11 9.37
C ILE A 15 2.15 4.75 10.49
N ARG A 16 2.57 3.77 11.30
CA ARG A 16 1.87 3.30 12.49
C ARG A 16 2.45 3.92 13.75
N TYR A 17 1.61 4.63 14.52
CA TYR A 17 2.00 5.46 15.66
C TYR A 17 2.74 4.70 16.77
N ASP A 18 2.27 3.52 17.18
CA ASP A 18 2.83 2.75 18.29
C ASP A 18 4.30 2.35 18.08
N ARG A 19 4.70 2.04 16.85
CA ARG A 19 6.08 1.68 16.49
C ARG A 19 6.95 2.87 16.18
N PHE A 20 6.34 3.94 15.69
CA PHE A 20 7.03 5.13 15.22
C PHE A 20 7.41 6.08 16.36
N ILE A 21 6.52 6.28 17.34
CA ILE A 21 6.60 7.42 18.26
C ILE A 21 7.87 7.43 19.14
N ILE A 22 8.23 6.30 19.75
CA ILE A 22 9.39 6.25 20.67
C ILE A 22 10.72 6.49 19.93
N PRO A 23 11.03 5.79 18.82
CA PRO A 23 12.23 6.08 18.04
C PRO A 23 12.29 7.52 17.50
N PHE A 24 11.13 8.06 17.13
CA PHE A 24 11.03 9.42 16.62
C PHE A 24 11.34 10.47 17.70
N LEU A 25 10.77 10.33 18.90
CA LEU A 25 11.04 11.24 20.02
C LEU A 25 12.51 11.21 20.45
N ASN A 26 13.15 10.03 20.41
CA ASN A 26 14.59 9.94 20.67
C ASN A 26 15.42 10.69 19.64
N TYR A 27 15.02 10.63 18.36
CA TYR A 27 15.66 11.40 17.29
C TYR A 27 15.50 12.91 17.49
N THR A 28 14.29 13.39 17.78
CA THR A 28 14.04 14.83 17.97
C THR A 28 14.79 15.40 19.18
N ASN A 29 14.85 14.63 20.27
CA ASN A 29 15.61 14.99 21.46
C ASN A 29 17.13 15.01 21.20
N MET A 30 17.66 14.03 20.47
CA MET A 30 19.09 13.96 20.16
C MET A 30 19.58 15.17 19.35
N PHE A 31 18.71 15.74 18.51
CA PHE A 31 19.01 16.90 17.68
C PHE A 31 18.46 18.23 18.24
N ASN A 32 17.90 18.24 19.46
CA ASN A 32 17.27 19.41 20.08
C ASN A 32 16.27 20.13 19.15
N LEU A 33 15.50 19.37 18.35
CA LEU A 33 14.60 19.93 17.34
C LEU A 33 13.35 20.57 17.96
N THR A 34 13.05 20.26 19.21
CA THR A 34 11.82 20.68 19.90
C THR A 34 12.12 21.20 21.30
N ASN A 35 11.58 22.37 21.63
CA ASN A 35 11.67 23.00 22.97
C ASN A 35 10.47 22.65 23.88
N THR A 36 9.70 21.62 23.54
CA THR A 36 8.50 21.26 24.28
C THR A 36 8.85 20.26 25.38
N ASN A 37 8.82 20.71 26.64
CA ASN A 37 8.88 19.83 27.81
C ASN A 37 7.68 18.86 27.89
N ASP A 38 6.66 19.05 27.05
CA ASP A 38 5.51 18.18 26.93
C ASP A 38 5.75 17.11 25.87
N THR A 39 6.26 15.95 26.29
CA THR A 39 6.45 14.78 25.43
C THR A 39 5.14 14.05 25.11
N ASN A 40 4.00 14.50 25.66
CA ASN A 40 2.72 13.80 25.56
C ASN A 40 1.83 14.30 24.41
N SER A 41 2.11 15.47 23.83
CA SER A 41 1.33 16.01 22.72
C SER A 41 2.15 16.01 21.43
N PHE A 42 1.81 15.09 20.50
CA PHE A 42 2.34 15.14 19.14
C PHE A 42 1.80 16.42 18.49
N THR A 43 2.68 17.37 18.10
CA THR A 43 2.26 18.65 17.52
C THR A 43 2.43 18.65 15.99
N MET A 44 1.84 19.66 15.33
CA MET A 44 1.99 19.86 13.89
C MET A 44 3.45 20.17 13.50
N GLU A 45 4.19 20.90 14.32
CA GLU A 45 5.61 21.21 14.07
C GLU A 45 6.49 19.96 14.12
N LEU A 46 6.20 19.04 15.05
CA LEU A 46 6.86 17.73 15.08
C LEU A 46 6.62 16.93 13.80
N SER A 47 5.43 17.03 13.20
CA SER A 47 5.10 16.26 12.00
C SER A 47 5.99 16.58 10.78
N SER A 48 6.56 17.79 10.70
CA SER A 48 7.46 18.14 9.58
C SER A 48 8.79 17.39 9.61
N TYR A 49 9.24 16.94 10.79
CA TYR A 49 10.50 16.21 10.95
C TYR A 49 10.39 14.70 10.70
N ILE A 50 9.18 14.18 10.45
CA ILE A 50 8.95 12.74 10.18
C ILE A 50 9.79 12.29 8.97
N HIS A 51 9.81 13.10 7.91
CA HIS A 51 10.56 12.77 6.69
C HIS A 51 12.07 12.70 6.97
N ASP A 52 12.62 13.70 7.67
CA ASP A 52 14.03 13.75 8.04
C ASP A 52 14.43 12.57 8.94
N PHE A 53 13.56 12.16 9.85
CA PHE A 53 13.75 10.97 10.67
C PHE A 53 13.83 9.69 9.83
N LEU A 54 12.92 9.51 8.87
CA LEU A 54 12.94 8.33 8.00
C LEU A 54 14.22 8.31 7.15
N LEU A 55 14.62 9.45 6.60
CA LEU A 55 15.88 9.58 5.86
C LEU A 55 17.10 9.29 6.76
N TYR A 56 17.11 9.79 7.99
CA TYR A 56 18.15 9.51 8.97
C TYR A 56 18.34 8.00 9.24
N LYS A 57 17.23 7.25 9.28
CA LYS A 57 17.22 5.79 9.45
C LYS A 57 17.72 5.07 8.19
N ILE A 58 17.19 5.44 7.02
CA ILE A 58 17.61 4.87 5.73
C ILE A 58 19.12 5.06 5.50
N ASN A 59 19.64 6.26 5.78
CA ASN A 59 21.06 6.58 5.60
C ASN A 59 21.99 5.76 6.52
N ARG A 60 21.46 5.16 7.59
CA ARG A 60 22.17 4.21 8.46
C ARG A 60 21.95 2.75 8.09
N ASN A 61 21.28 2.48 6.96
CA ASN A 61 20.82 1.15 6.56
C ASN A 61 19.94 0.49 7.65
N GLU A 62 19.23 1.28 8.45
CA GLU A 62 18.27 0.74 9.41
C GLU A 62 16.93 0.44 8.72
N SER A 63 16.31 -0.68 9.08
CA SER A 63 15.00 -1.04 8.55
C SER A 63 13.93 -0.06 9.05
N ILE A 64 13.18 0.51 8.12
CA ILE A 64 12.01 1.35 8.40
C ILE A 64 10.69 0.58 8.24
N ASN A 65 10.75 -0.68 7.79
CA ASN A 65 9.56 -1.48 7.48
C ASN A 65 8.66 -1.68 8.71
N ASP A 66 9.26 -1.73 9.90
CA ASP A 66 8.56 -1.94 11.17
C ASP A 66 7.65 -0.76 11.55
N PHE A 67 7.89 0.43 10.97
CA PHE A 67 7.06 1.61 11.17
C PHE A 67 5.78 1.59 10.32
N PHE A 68 5.71 0.73 9.31
CA PHE A 68 4.56 0.65 8.41
C PHE A 68 3.62 -0.49 8.79
N TYR A 69 2.42 -0.50 8.20
CA TYR A 69 1.42 -1.53 8.45
C TYR A 69 1.72 -2.81 7.68
N SER A 70 1.86 -3.94 8.39
CA SER A 70 1.94 -5.24 7.75
C SER A 70 0.58 -5.70 7.22
N LEU A 71 0.54 -6.45 6.12
CA LEU A 71 -0.71 -7.00 5.60
C LEU A 71 -1.39 -7.93 6.60
N ASP A 72 -0.64 -8.73 7.36
CA ASP A 72 -1.21 -9.61 8.39
C ASP A 72 -1.97 -8.82 9.46
N SER A 73 -1.54 -7.59 9.77
CA SER A 73 -2.25 -6.73 10.71
C SER A 73 -3.50 -6.11 10.12
N MET A 74 -3.51 -5.83 8.81
CA MET A 74 -4.61 -5.14 8.13
C MET A 74 -5.66 -6.11 7.56
N MET A 75 -5.28 -7.30 7.12
CA MET A 75 -6.17 -8.20 6.39
C MET A 75 -6.90 -9.14 7.36
N MET A 76 -8.19 -8.87 7.57
CA MET A 76 -9.03 -9.73 8.42
C MET A 76 -9.49 -10.99 7.67
N SER A 77 -9.85 -10.86 6.39
CA SER A 77 -10.23 -12.01 5.56
C SER A 77 -9.94 -11.75 4.09
N CYS A 78 -9.56 -12.81 3.38
CA CYS A 78 -9.35 -12.80 1.94
C CYS A 78 -10.01 -14.03 1.32
N VAL A 79 -10.87 -13.79 0.33
CA VAL A 79 -11.52 -14.85 -0.45
C VAL A 79 -11.36 -14.54 -1.93
N TYR A 80 -10.74 -15.44 -2.67
CA TYR A 80 -10.65 -15.38 -4.12
C TYR A 80 -11.36 -16.59 -4.73
N ASN A 81 -12.36 -16.36 -5.59
CA ASN A 81 -13.11 -17.42 -6.25
C ASN A 81 -13.57 -18.55 -5.29
N ARG A 82 -14.14 -18.15 -4.15
CA ARG A 82 -14.62 -19.02 -3.06
C ARG A 82 -13.54 -19.79 -2.30
N MET A 83 -12.26 -19.55 -2.58
CA MET A 83 -11.14 -20.11 -1.84
C MET A 83 -10.53 -19.06 -0.93
N THR A 84 -10.14 -19.45 0.28
CA THR A 84 -9.41 -18.58 1.19
C THR A 84 -8.03 -18.26 0.63
N CYS A 85 -7.67 -16.99 0.61
CA CYS A 85 -6.32 -16.53 0.30
C CYS A 85 -5.64 -16.02 1.57
N THR A 86 -4.31 -15.99 1.55
CA THR A 86 -3.48 -15.54 2.67
C THR A 86 -2.53 -14.44 2.21
N THR A 87 -1.78 -13.86 3.15
CA THR A 87 -0.78 -12.82 2.86
C THR A 87 0.32 -13.31 1.92
N ALA A 88 0.56 -14.62 1.85
CA ALA A 88 1.48 -15.25 0.90
C ALA A 88 1.03 -15.11 -0.58
N ASN A 89 -0.24 -14.79 -0.83
CA ASN A 89 -0.74 -14.52 -2.19
C ASN A 89 -0.53 -13.06 -2.64
N PHE A 90 0.11 -12.25 -1.80
CA PHE A 90 0.40 -10.85 -2.06
C PHE A 90 1.91 -10.63 -2.14
N THR A 91 2.32 -9.78 -3.07
CA THR A 91 3.68 -9.22 -3.10
C THR A 91 3.66 -7.83 -2.52
N TRP A 92 4.66 -7.48 -1.72
CA TRP A 92 4.74 -6.15 -1.13
C TRP A 92 5.75 -5.27 -1.88
N PHE A 93 5.54 -3.96 -1.78
CA PHE A 93 6.51 -2.93 -2.17
C PHE A 93 6.34 -1.71 -1.27
N LEU A 94 7.35 -0.84 -1.23
CA LEU A 94 7.32 0.39 -0.45
C LEU A 94 6.92 1.57 -1.35
N SER A 95 5.78 2.20 -1.07
CA SER A 95 5.39 3.50 -1.64
C SER A 95 5.97 4.64 -0.79
N PRO A 96 6.57 5.67 -1.40
CA PRO A 96 7.00 6.88 -0.69
C PRO A 96 5.84 7.63 -0.01
N VAL A 97 4.62 7.49 -0.52
CA VAL A 97 3.43 8.21 -0.04
C VAL A 97 2.63 7.37 0.97
N TYR A 98 2.44 6.07 0.68
CA TYR A 98 1.54 5.20 1.45
C TYR A 98 2.26 4.11 2.28
N GLY A 99 3.60 4.11 2.31
CA GLY A 99 4.36 3.11 3.07
C GLY A 99 4.24 1.73 2.45
N LEU A 100 4.05 0.69 3.27
CA LEU A 100 3.95 -0.69 2.76
C LEU A 100 2.63 -0.94 2.03
N CYS A 101 2.78 -1.34 0.78
CA CYS A 101 1.71 -1.63 -0.16
C CYS A 101 1.76 -3.10 -0.58
N TYR A 102 0.59 -3.69 -0.85
CA TYR A 102 0.44 -5.11 -1.13
C TYR A 102 -0.36 -5.33 -2.40
N THR A 103 0.17 -6.12 -3.32
CA THR A 103 -0.45 -6.40 -4.61
C THR A 103 -0.84 -7.87 -4.70
N PHE A 104 -2.14 -8.11 -4.87
CA PHE A 104 -2.67 -9.41 -5.24
C PHE A 104 -2.43 -9.67 -6.72
N ASN A 105 -2.04 -10.90 -7.07
CA ASN A 105 -1.90 -11.37 -8.45
C ASN A 105 -0.89 -10.56 -9.31
N ALA A 106 0.20 -10.06 -8.71
CA ALA A 106 1.27 -9.40 -9.44
C ALA A 106 2.14 -10.43 -10.19
N LEU A 107 2.47 -10.15 -11.45
CA LEU A 107 3.44 -10.93 -12.24
C LEU A 107 4.86 -10.35 -12.03
N LEU A 108 5.34 -10.40 -10.80
CA LEU A 108 6.74 -10.06 -10.48
C LEU A 108 7.64 -11.29 -10.66
N LYS A 109 8.88 -11.08 -11.13
CA LYS A 109 9.89 -12.10 -11.53
C LYS A 109 10.05 -13.33 -10.59
N ASN A 110 9.60 -13.26 -9.34
CA ASN A 110 9.76 -14.32 -8.33
C ASN A 110 8.54 -15.25 -8.20
N ILE A 111 7.39 -14.89 -8.77
CA ILE A 111 6.22 -15.78 -8.87
C ILE A 111 6.16 -16.16 -10.34
N GLY A 112 6.64 -17.35 -10.69
CA GLY A 112 6.57 -17.86 -12.06
C GLY A 112 5.15 -17.78 -12.64
N ILE A 113 5.04 -17.89 -13.96
CA ILE A 113 3.77 -17.77 -14.72
C ILE A 113 2.65 -18.69 -14.19
N THR A 114 3.03 -19.76 -13.47
CA THR A 114 2.14 -20.73 -12.82
C THR A 114 1.34 -20.18 -11.62
N GLY A 115 1.69 -19.00 -11.09
CA GLY A 115 1.00 -18.37 -9.96
C GLY A 115 -0.13 -17.40 -10.33
N LEU A 116 -0.27 -17.05 -11.61
CA LEU A 116 -1.26 -16.08 -12.07
C LEU A 116 -2.68 -16.62 -11.92
N LYS A 117 -3.58 -15.80 -11.35
CA LYS A 117 -4.99 -16.11 -11.21
C LYS A 117 -5.80 -15.60 -12.41
N TYR A 118 -6.74 -16.40 -12.88
CA TYR A 118 -7.67 -16.08 -13.95
C TYR A 118 -9.11 -16.06 -13.46
N ASN A 119 -9.95 -15.27 -14.13
CA ASN A 119 -11.33 -15.06 -13.74
C ASN A 119 -12.06 -16.39 -13.54
N SER A 120 -11.91 -17.31 -14.49
CA SER A 120 -12.61 -18.59 -14.54
C SER A 120 -11.87 -19.77 -13.90
N ASP A 121 -10.81 -19.56 -13.09
CA ASP A 121 -10.00 -20.67 -12.55
C ASP A 121 -10.84 -21.74 -11.81
N ASN A 122 -11.98 -21.34 -11.23
CA ASN A 122 -12.90 -22.23 -10.50
C ASN A 122 -14.35 -22.18 -11.03
N GLY A 123 -14.56 -21.79 -12.29
CA GLY A 123 -15.92 -21.67 -12.85
C GLY A 123 -16.79 -20.55 -12.25
N VAL A 124 -16.17 -19.60 -11.53
CA VAL A 124 -16.79 -18.36 -11.03
C VAL A 124 -16.29 -17.18 -11.88
N ASN A 125 -16.98 -16.04 -11.89
CA ASN A 125 -16.64 -14.88 -12.73
C ASN A 125 -15.47 -14.02 -12.21
N GLY A 126 -14.50 -14.59 -11.46
CA GLY A 126 -13.35 -13.84 -10.92
C GLY A 126 -13.76 -12.83 -9.85
N LEU A 127 -13.82 -13.26 -8.59
CA LEU A 127 -14.22 -12.40 -7.47
C LEU A 127 -13.14 -12.43 -6.37
N LEU A 128 -12.66 -11.25 -5.99
CA LEU A 128 -11.80 -11.03 -4.83
C LEU A 128 -12.58 -10.25 -3.77
N GLU A 129 -12.76 -10.85 -2.61
CA GLU A 129 -13.38 -10.24 -1.45
C GLU A 129 -12.34 -10.06 -0.35
N LEU A 130 -12.21 -8.82 0.12
CA LEU A 130 -11.27 -8.45 1.17
C LEU A 130 -12.01 -7.74 2.29
N ARG A 131 -11.70 -8.13 3.53
CA ARG A 131 -12.05 -7.37 4.72
C ARG A 131 -10.78 -6.84 5.34
N LEU A 132 -10.70 -5.53 5.46
CA LEU A 132 -9.50 -4.82 5.87
C LEU A 132 -9.76 -4.00 7.12
N TYR A 133 -8.77 -3.97 8.00
CA TYR A 133 -8.73 -3.17 9.21
C TYR A 133 -7.80 -1.97 9.00
N ALA A 134 -8.38 -0.77 9.01
CA ALA A 134 -7.64 0.46 8.75
C ALA A 134 -6.69 0.88 9.89
N HIS A 135 -6.84 0.33 11.10
CA HIS A 135 -6.07 0.75 12.29
C HIS A 135 -6.14 2.26 12.55
N GLN A 136 -7.32 2.87 12.39
CA GLN A 136 -7.51 4.32 12.53
C GLN A 136 -6.98 4.92 13.84
N HIS A 137 -7.00 4.15 14.93
CA HIS A 137 -6.52 4.56 16.25
C HIS A 137 -5.00 4.67 16.35
N GLN A 138 -4.25 4.16 15.35
CA GLN A 138 -2.79 4.20 15.29
C GLN A 138 -2.27 5.17 14.24
N TYR A 139 -3.12 6.01 13.67
CA TYR A 139 -2.68 7.00 12.69
C TYR A 139 -1.86 8.09 13.39
N VAL A 140 -0.78 8.51 12.76
CA VAL A 140 0.04 9.62 13.26
C VAL A 140 -0.72 10.93 13.03
N PRO A 141 -0.97 11.74 14.07
CA PRO A 141 -1.64 13.02 13.92
C PRO A 141 -0.90 13.95 12.94
N TYR A 142 -1.65 14.76 12.18
CA TYR A 142 -1.13 15.73 11.19
C TYR A 142 -0.37 15.14 9.99
N LEU A 143 -0.14 13.83 9.91
CA LEU A 143 0.51 13.18 8.76
C LEU A 143 -0.47 12.87 7.63
N SER A 144 -1.73 12.58 7.95
CA SER A 144 -2.74 12.13 6.98
C SER A 144 -4.05 12.90 7.18
N ASN A 145 -4.68 13.30 6.07
CA ASN A 145 -5.87 14.16 6.07
C ASN A 145 -7.20 13.38 6.21
N GLY A 146 -7.15 12.09 6.48
CA GLY A 146 -8.30 11.21 6.42
C GLY A 146 -7.98 9.80 6.88
N VAL A 147 -8.98 8.93 6.82
CA VAL A 147 -8.89 7.52 7.23
C VAL A 147 -9.45 6.63 6.13
N GLY A 148 -8.71 5.57 5.80
CA GLY A 148 -9.18 4.58 4.84
C GLY A 148 -8.08 3.70 4.30
N MET A 149 -8.45 2.97 3.25
CA MET A 149 -7.52 2.20 2.43
C MET A 149 -7.42 2.84 1.06
N VAL A 150 -6.28 2.63 0.41
CA VAL A 150 -6.02 3.11 -0.94
C VAL A 150 -5.86 1.88 -1.82
N ALA A 151 -6.59 1.82 -2.93
CA ALA A 151 -6.57 0.68 -3.82
C ALA A 151 -6.26 1.10 -5.26
N LEU A 152 -5.67 0.19 -6.04
CA LEU A 152 -5.44 0.36 -7.46
C LEU A 152 -5.65 -0.97 -8.16
N VAL A 153 -6.44 -0.97 -9.23
CA VAL A 153 -6.58 -2.10 -10.14
C VAL A 153 -5.73 -1.82 -11.37
N HIS A 154 -4.81 -2.72 -11.70
CA HIS A 154 -3.87 -2.52 -12.80
C HIS A 154 -3.54 -3.85 -13.51
N ASP A 155 -2.81 -3.77 -14.61
CA ASP A 155 -2.33 -4.96 -15.31
C ASP A 155 -1.26 -5.68 -14.47
N ASN A 156 -1.31 -7.01 -14.48
CA ASN A 156 -0.44 -7.86 -13.67
C ASN A 156 1.05 -7.65 -13.95
N MET A 157 1.41 -7.21 -15.16
CA MET A 157 2.79 -6.93 -15.56
C MET A 157 3.25 -5.51 -15.25
N GLN A 158 2.33 -4.63 -14.88
CA GLN A 158 2.62 -3.22 -14.65
C GLN A 158 3.00 -2.97 -13.19
N LEU A 159 4.03 -2.14 -12.96
CA LEU A 159 4.30 -1.61 -11.63
C LEU A 159 3.16 -0.68 -11.18
N PRO A 160 2.64 -0.84 -9.95
CA PRO A 160 1.52 -0.06 -9.46
C PRO A 160 1.92 1.40 -9.22
N ASN A 161 1.40 2.32 -10.03
CA ASN A 161 1.51 3.77 -9.78
C ASN A 161 0.33 4.23 -8.90
N ILE A 162 0.37 3.84 -7.63
CA ILE A 162 -0.72 4.12 -6.69
C ILE A 162 -0.79 5.62 -6.32
N ASP A 163 0.34 6.32 -6.36
CA ASP A 163 0.41 7.73 -5.96
C ASP A 163 -0.43 8.64 -6.88
N MET A 164 -0.64 8.24 -8.14
CA MET A 164 -1.40 9.03 -9.12
C MET A 164 -2.78 8.48 -9.50
N ARG A 165 -2.96 7.15 -9.45
CA ARG A 165 -4.12 6.48 -10.07
C ARG A 165 -5.04 5.76 -9.09
N ALA A 166 -4.78 5.90 -7.80
CA ALA A 166 -5.54 5.16 -6.81
C ALA A 166 -6.95 5.65 -6.58
N MET A 167 -7.76 4.75 -6.04
CA MET A 167 -9.06 5.04 -5.47
C MET A 167 -8.99 4.99 -3.94
N TYR A 168 -9.65 5.94 -3.30
CA TYR A 168 -9.74 6.03 -1.85
C TYR A 168 -10.98 5.29 -1.33
N LEU A 169 -10.77 4.35 -0.42
CA LEU A 169 -11.80 3.49 0.15
C LEU A 169 -11.97 3.82 1.64
N GLY A 170 -12.98 4.63 1.96
CA GLY A 170 -13.28 4.96 3.35
C GLY A 170 -13.84 3.76 4.15
N PRO A 171 -13.58 3.67 5.46
CA PRO A 171 -14.05 2.55 6.29
C PRO A 171 -15.57 2.57 6.52
N GLY A 172 -16.10 1.50 7.13
CA GLY A 172 -17.49 1.43 7.59
C GLY A 172 -18.54 1.08 6.53
N ARG A 173 -18.13 0.77 5.31
CA ARG A 173 -19.03 0.36 4.21
C ARG A 173 -18.39 -0.65 3.28
N HIS A 174 -19.20 -1.37 2.53
CA HIS A 174 -18.75 -2.24 1.45
C HIS A 174 -18.52 -1.44 0.17
N HIS A 175 -17.33 -1.56 -0.40
CA HIS A 175 -17.00 -1.02 -1.72
C HIS A 175 -17.03 -2.13 -2.76
N LYS A 176 -17.88 -1.98 -3.77
CA LYS A 176 -17.99 -2.95 -4.88
C LYS A 176 -17.43 -2.32 -6.15
N LEU A 177 -16.37 -2.92 -6.67
CA LEU A 177 -15.64 -2.41 -7.83
C LEU A 177 -15.80 -3.39 -8.99
N GLY A 178 -16.43 -2.93 -10.07
CA GLY A 178 -16.42 -3.64 -11.35
C GLY A 178 -15.18 -3.22 -12.15
N TYR A 179 -14.63 -4.14 -12.93
CA TYR A 179 -13.52 -3.83 -13.83
C TYR A 179 -13.81 -4.39 -15.23
N GLU A 180 -13.26 -3.72 -16.23
CA GLU A 180 -13.31 -4.13 -17.64
C GLU A 180 -11.90 -3.92 -18.21
N LYS A 181 -11.33 -4.95 -18.85
CA LYS A 181 -10.01 -4.83 -19.46
C LYS A 181 -10.16 -4.26 -20.88
N LYS A 182 -9.57 -3.08 -21.10
CA LYS A 182 -9.46 -2.45 -22.43
C LYS A 182 -8.00 -2.47 -22.87
N THR A 183 -7.76 -2.94 -24.09
CA THR A 183 -6.42 -2.98 -24.70
C THR A 183 -6.40 -2.04 -25.89
N SER A 184 -5.47 -1.09 -25.89
CA SER A 184 -5.24 -0.18 -27.03
C SER A 184 -3.89 -0.53 -27.65
N ILE A 185 -3.86 -0.74 -28.96
CA ILE A 185 -2.65 -1.03 -29.72
C ILE A 185 -2.36 0.20 -30.57
N PHE A 186 -1.21 0.82 -30.35
CA PHE A 186 -0.72 1.90 -31.20
C PHE A 186 0.27 1.33 -32.20
N LEU A 187 0.14 1.70 -33.48
CA LEU A 187 1.10 1.30 -34.50
C LEU A 187 2.42 2.07 -34.29
N PRO A 188 3.59 1.41 -34.44
CA PRO A 188 4.87 2.09 -34.31
C PRO A 188 4.97 3.20 -35.37
N ALA A 189 5.58 4.32 -34.99
CA ALA A 189 5.86 5.40 -35.93
C ALA A 189 6.81 4.86 -37.01
N ILE A 190 6.43 5.02 -38.29
CA ILE A 190 7.29 4.69 -39.42
C ILE A 190 8.47 5.68 -39.39
N PRO A 191 9.72 5.22 -39.24
CA PRO A 191 10.86 6.13 -39.33
C PRO A 191 10.93 6.66 -40.76
N ILE A 192 10.69 7.96 -40.93
CA ILE A 192 10.95 8.66 -42.18
C ILE A 192 12.47 8.83 -42.24
N PHE A 193 13.15 7.97 -43.00
CA PHE A 193 14.54 8.20 -43.38
C PHE A 193 14.55 9.36 -44.39
N PHE A 194 15.13 10.49 -44.01
CA PHE A 194 15.49 11.59 -44.91
C PHE A 194 16.90 11.37 -45.46
#